data_AF-A0A9P8AQV8-F1
#
_entry.id   AF-A0A9P8AQV8-F1
#
_cell.length_a   1.000
_cell.length_b   1.000
_cell.length_c   1.000
_cell.angle_alpha   90.00
_cell.angle_beta   90.00
_cell.angle_gamma   90.00
#
_symmetry.space_group_name_H-M   'P 1'
#
loop_
_entity.id
_entity.type
_entity.pdbx_description
1 polymer ?
#
loop_
_entity_poly.entity_id
_entity_poly.type
_entity_poly.pdbx_seq_one_letter_code
_entity_poly.pdbx_strand_id
1 'polypeptide(L)'
;AISWSPWNSKLFAAGDKNGLTRAWLVDPTSPISDIVPGQTMDYGTRVVSIHWSYNVKEFLTVHGEITSKYNPSEHGEIPKTNTVVSHHYPSLYEVHHVSMSDDVRGSVCGSVMNRDETKIILAVP
;
A
#
# COMPACT_ATOMS: atom_id res chain seq x y z
N ALA A 1 -7.10 3.41 -0.05
CA ALA A 1 -6.19 4.39 0.61
C ALA A 1 -5.58 5.36 -0.41
N ILE A 2 -5.19 6.57 0.01
CA ILE A 2 -4.42 7.51 -0.81
C ILE A 2 -3.42 8.26 0.08
N SER A 3 -2.20 8.48 -0.38
CA SER A 3 -1.22 9.32 0.31
C SER A 3 -0.27 10.01 -0.68
N TRP A 4 0.04 11.26 -0.40
CA TRP A 4 1.02 12.06 -1.15
C TRP A 4 2.44 11.78 -0.65
N SER A 5 3.39 11.83 -1.57
CA SER A 5 4.81 11.77 -1.26
C SER A 5 5.27 13.09 -0.65
N PRO A 6 5.99 13.08 0.49
CA PRO A 6 6.41 14.31 1.13
C PRO A 6 7.60 15.00 0.46
N TRP A 7 8.35 14.32 -0.41
CA TRP A 7 9.47 14.91 -1.16
C TRP A 7 9.11 15.30 -2.60
N ASN A 8 7.93 14.94 -3.07
CA ASN A 8 7.45 15.33 -4.40
C ASN A 8 5.95 15.58 -4.37
N SER A 9 5.55 16.85 -4.39
CA SER A 9 4.16 17.28 -4.32
C SER A 9 3.31 16.86 -5.53
N LYS A 10 3.93 16.32 -6.59
CA LYS A 10 3.24 15.77 -7.76
C LYS A 10 3.10 14.25 -7.68
N LEU A 11 3.71 13.58 -6.70
CA LEU A 11 3.69 12.13 -6.58
C LEU A 11 2.72 11.71 -5.48
N PHE A 12 1.83 10.77 -5.79
CA PHE A 12 1.01 10.10 -4.80
C PHE A 12 0.86 8.62 -5.10
N ALA A 13 0.52 7.84 -4.10
CA ALA A 13 0.14 6.45 -4.25
C ALA A 13 -1.31 6.27 -3.82
N ALA A 14 -2.01 5.40 -4.53
CA ALA A 14 -3.39 5.04 -4.25
C ALA A 14 -3.56 3.53 -4.32
N GLY A 15 -4.33 3.00 -3.36
CA GLY A 15 -4.68 1.60 -3.25
C GLY A 15 -6.19 1.42 -3.17
N ASP A 16 -6.72 0.40 -3.81
CA ASP A 16 -8.16 0.17 -3.89
C ASP A 16 -8.65 -0.91 -2.91
N LYS A 17 -9.96 -1.20 -3.00
CA LYS A 17 -10.60 -2.22 -2.17
C LYS A 17 -10.25 -3.66 -2.57
N ASN A 18 -9.66 -3.89 -3.74
CA ASN A 18 -9.32 -5.21 -4.28
C ASN A 18 -7.84 -5.57 -4.05
N GLY A 19 -7.00 -4.60 -3.67
CA GLY A 19 -5.56 -4.78 -3.45
C GLY A 19 -4.68 -4.16 -4.52
N LEU A 20 -5.29 -3.48 -5.49
CA LEU A 20 -4.58 -2.81 -6.55
C LEU A 20 -3.97 -1.52 -6.02
N THR A 21 -2.64 -1.44 -6.00
CA THR A 21 -1.88 -0.25 -5.62
C THR A 21 -1.08 0.28 -6.81
N ARG A 22 -1.11 1.60 -7.00
CA ARG A 22 -0.37 2.31 -8.04
C ARG A 22 0.20 3.62 -7.51
N ALA A 23 1.36 4.01 -8.04
CA ALA A 23 1.91 5.36 -7.88
C ALA A 23 1.62 6.19 -9.14
N TRP A 24 1.37 7.48 -8.93
CA TRP A 24 0.92 8.42 -9.96
C TRP A 24 1.76 9.69 -9.90
N LEU A 25 2.15 10.19 -11.06
CA LEU A 25 2.75 11.51 -11.20
C LEU A 25 1.71 12.46 -11.80
N VAL A 26 1.35 13.48 -11.04
CA VAL A 26 0.40 14.51 -11.45
C VAL A 26 1.10 15.53 -12.31
N ASP A 27 0.66 15.62 -13.56
CA ASP A 27 0.96 16.74 -14.42
C ASP A 27 -0.25 17.70 -14.40
N PRO A 28 -0.13 18.90 -13.80
CA PRO A 28 -1.24 19.86 -13.76
C PRO A 28 -1.60 20.42 -15.15
N THR A 29 -0.76 20.19 -16.15
CA THR A 29 -1.01 20.62 -17.54
C THR A 29 -1.72 19.56 -18.37
N SER A 30 -1.82 18.33 -17.86
CA SER A 30 -2.52 17.23 -18.51
C SER A 30 -3.77 16.86 -17.72
N PRO A 31 -4.93 16.66 -18.39
CA PRO A 31 -6.11 16.09 -17.74
C PRO A 31 -5.94 14.60 -17.38
N ILE A 32 -4.86 13.97 -17.86
CA ILE A 32 -4.51 12.57 -17.62
C ILE A 32 -3.22 12.55 -16.81
N SER A 33 -3.28 12.04 -15.57
CA SER A 33 -2.09 11.79 -14.78
C SER A 33 -1.41 10.51 -15.24
N ASP A 34 -0.09 10.57 -15.41
CA ASP A 34 0.68 9.39 -15.79
C ASP A 34 0.86 8.46 -14.59
N ILE A 35 0.59 7.18 -14.82
CA ILE A 35 0.99 6.12 -13.88
C ILE A 35 2.51 6.07 -13.91
N VAL A 36 3.15 6.06 -12.73
CA VAL A 36 4.60 5.88 -12.64
C VAL A 36 4.95 4.55 -13.35
N PRO A 37 5.82 4.58 -14.38
CA PRO A 37 6.19 3.37 -15.08
C PRO A 37 6.89 2.41 -14.13
N GLY A 38 6.41 1.18 -14.05
CA GLY A 38 6.89 0.20 -13.08
C GLY A 38 5.72 -0.34 -12.27
N GLN A 39 5.19 -1.45 -12.73
CA GLN A 39 4.32 -2.42 -12.06
C GLN A 39 3.10 -1.88 -11.28
N THR A 40 1.92 -2.39 -11.65
CA THR A 40 0.79 -2.37 -10.73
C THR A 40 1.03 -3.44 -9.67
N MET A 41 1.00 -3.04 -8.40
CA MET A 41 1.08 -3.99 -7.30
C MET A 41 -0.33 -4.52 -7.00
N ASP A 42 -0.48 -5.83 -6.92
CA ASP A 42 -1.77 -6.47 -6.62
C ASP A 42 -1.59 -7.47 -5.48
N TYR A 43 -2.22 -7.20 -4.34
CA TYR A 43 -2.11 -8.00 -3.12
C TYR A 43 -3.37 -8.81 -2.82
N GLY A 44 -4.42 -8.71 -3.63
CA GLY A 44 -5.68 -9.44 -3.43
C GLY A 44 -6.49 -9.06 -2.18
N THR A 45 -6.02 -8.07 -1.43
CA THR A 45 -6.52 -7.69 -0.11
C THR A 45 -6.74 -6.19 -0.06
N ARG A 46 -7.74 -5.73 0.70
CA ARG A 46 -8.08 -4.31 0.76
C ARG A 46 -6.91 -3.46 1.25
N VAL A 47 -6.53 -2.44 0.48
CA VAL A 47 -5.53 -1.44 0.92
C VAL A 47 -6.19 -0.38 1.80
N VAL A 48 -5.96 -0.48 3.12
CA VAL A 48 -6.58 0.39 4.11
C VAL A 48 -5.80 1.68 4.36
N SER A 49 -4.47 1.65 4.22
CA SER A 49 -3.65 2.84 4.41
C SER A 49 -2.34 2.80 3.61
N ILE A 50 -1.76 3.97 3.37
CA ILE A 50 -0.47 4.15 2.69
C ILE A 50 0.31 5.21 3.45
N HIS A 51 1.60 4.95 3.73
CA HIS A 51 2.48 5.88 4.44
C HIS A 51 3.81 6.01 3.69
N TRP A 52 4.13 7.18 3.18
CA TRP A 52 5.43 7.45 2.53
C TRP A 52 6.51 7.77 3.55
N SER A 53 7.74 7.29 3.34
CA SER A 53 8.87 7.56 4.24
C SER A 53 9.61 8.86 3.94
N TYR A 54 9.53 9.90 4.76
CA TYR A 54 10.28 11.16 4.63
C TYR A 54 11.81 10.97 4.44
N ASN A 55 12.37 9.84 4.85
CA ASN A 55 13.81 9.60 4.91
C ASN A 55 14.37 8.79 3.74
N VAL A 56 13.57 7.91 3.14
CA VAL A 56 14.01 7.01 2.05
C VAL A 56 12.99 7.01 0.92
N LYS A 57 13.39 6.53 -0.27
CA LYS A 57 12.47 6.41 -1.41
C LYS A 57 11.59 5.17 -1.27
N GLU A 58 10.85 5.08 -0.18
CA GLU A 58 9.97 3.95 0.11
C GLU A 58 8.60 4.41 0.63
N PHE A 59 7.63 3.51 0.57
CA PHE A 59 6.34 3.69 1.22
C PHE A 59 5.78 2.35 1.67
N LEU A 60 4.95 2.41 2.71
CA LEU A 60 4.23 1.26 3.23
C LEU A 60 2.82 1.20 2.66
N THR A 61 2.35 0.00 2.33
CA THR A 61 0.93 -0.32 2.16
C THR A 61 0.46 -1.16 3.33
N VAL A 62 -0.73 -0.86 3.84
CA VAL A 62 -1.36 -1.61 4.93
C VAL A 62 -2.60 -2.31 4.39
N HIS A 63 -2.69 -3.60 4.63
CA HIS A 63 -3.70 -4.48 4.07
C HIS A 63 -4.58 -5.07 5.16
N GLY A 64 -5.89 -5.12 4.90
CA GLY A 64 -6.89 -5.69 5.78
C GLY A 64 -7.45 -7.00 5.26
N GLU A 65 -8.76 -7.06 5.10
CA GLU A 65 -9.52 -8.24 4.68
C GLU A 65 -9.15 -8.75 3.27
N ILE A 66 -9.18 -10.08 3.10
CA ILE A 66 -9.18 -10.72 1.78
C ILE A 66 -10.46 -10.35 1.04
N THR A 67 -10.32 -10.03 -0.22
CA THR A 67 -11.44 -9.61 -1.05
C THR A 67 -12.01 -10.83 -1.76
N SER A 68 -13.34 -10.89 -1.90
CA SER A 68 -14.04 -12.02 -2.55
C SER A 68 -13.68 -12.23 -4.02
N LYS A 69 -12.92 -11.30 -4.61
CA LYS A 69 -12.44 -11.37 -5.99
C LYS A 69 -11.04 -11.98 -6.12
N TYR A 70 -10.36 -12.27 -5.02
CA TYR A 70 -9.04 -12.87 -5.11
C TYR A 70 -9.14 -14.29 -5.66
N ASN A 71 -8.54 -14.53 -6.82
CA ASN A 71 -8.44 -15.85 -7.41
C ASN A 71 -6.99 -16.37 -7.27
N PRO A 72 -6.70 -17.28 -6.32
CA PRO A 72 -5.34 -17.78 -6.11
C PRO A 72 -4.70 -18.40 -7.36
N SER A 73 -5.50 -18.92 -8.31
CA SER A 73 -4.99 -19.51 -9.55
C SER A 73 -4.52 -18.49 -10.59
N GLU A 74 -4.96 -17.23 -10.49
CA GLU A 74 -4.53 -16.13 -11.37
C GLU A 74 -3.30 -15.40 -10.82
N HIS A 75 -3.19 -15.31 -9.49
CA HIS A 75 -2.18 -14.50 -8.83
C HIS A 75 -0.97 -15.29 -8.33
N GLY A 76 -1.06 -16.63 -8.21
CA GLY A 76 0.04 -17.52 -7.82
C GLY A 76 0.56 -17.34 -6.37
N GLU A 77 0.29 -16.19 -5.75
CA GLU A 77 0.72 -15.83 -4.41
C GLU A 77 -0.40 -16.04 -3.37
N ILE A 78 -0.05 -15.98 -2.09
CA ILE A 78 -1.02 -15.99 -0.99
C ILE A 78 -1.42 -14.54 -0.75
N PRO A 79 -2.73 -14.22 -0.64
CA PRO A 79 -3.17 -12.84 -0.45
C PRO A 79 -2.64 -12.29 0.88
N LYS A 80 -2.12 -11.06 0.87
CA LYS A 80 -1.44 -10.44 2.01
C LYS A 80 -2.40 -9.82 3.01
N THR A 81 -3.20 -10.66 3.66
CA THR A 81 -4.17 -10.24 4.68
C THR A 81 -3.50 -9.81 5.97
N ASN A 82 -3.98 -8.71 6.56
CA ASN A 82 -3.45 -8.18 7.82
C ASN A 82 -1.92 -7.98 7.77
N THR A 83 -1.43 -7.47 6.64
CA THR A 83 0.00 -7.32 6.37
C THR A 83 0.34 -5.84 6.18
N VAL A 84 1.54 -5.45 6.61
CA VAL A 84 2.19 -4.20 6.22
C VAL A 84 3.32 -4.54 5.26
N VAL A 85 3.36 -3.90 4.09
CA VAL A 85 4.33 -4.19 3.04
C VAL A 85 5.08 -2.91 2.68
N SER A 86 6.41 -2.96 2.63
CA SER A 86 7.26 -1.86 2.16
C SER A 86 7.59 -2.01 0.68
N HIS A 87 7.55 -0.88 -0.03
CA HIS A 87 7.83 -0.79 -1.47
C HIS A 87 8.90 0.23 -1.73
N HIS A 88 9.83 -0.11 -2.62
CA HIS A 88 10.82 0.83 -3.13
C HIS A 88 10.25 1.67 -4.28
N TYR A 89 10.49 2.97 -4.30
CA TYR A 89 10.15 3.88 -5.38
C TYR A 89 11.41 4.25 -6.20
N PRO A 90 11.37 4.27 -7.55
CA PRO A 90 10.19 4.19 -8.42
C PRO A 90 9.83 2.78 -8.91
N SER A 91 10.62 1.77 -8.55
CA SER A 91 10.48 0.42 -9.10
C SER A 91 9.23 -0.34 -8.64
N LEU A 92 8.62 0.08 -7.54
CA LEU A 92 7.44 -0.50 -6.89
C LEU A 92 7.57 -1.99 -6.53
N TYR A 93 8.80 -2.50 -6.44
CA TYR A 93 9.03 -3.84 -5.92
C TYR A 93 8.90 -3.85 -4.40
N GLU A 94 8.44 -4.98 -3.89
CA GLU A 94 8.37 -5.23 -2.46
C GLU A 94 9.77 -5.43 -1.86
N VAL A 95 10.07 -4.64 -0.84
CA VAL A 95 11.33 -4.74 -0.07
C VAL A 95 11.16 -5.74 1.08
N HIS A 96 10.05 -5.63 1.81
CA HIS A 96 9.79 -6.43 3.00
C HIS A 96 8.30 -6.41 3.34
N HIS A 97 7.84 -7.42 4.09
CA HIS A 97 6.51 -7.41 4.67
C HIS A 97 6.49 -8.01 6.07
N VAL A 98 5.55 -7.54 6.88
CA VAL A 98 5.24 -8.08 8.20
C VAL A 98 3.77 -8.42 8.23
N SER A 99 3.49 -9.71 8.43
CA SER A 99 2.12 -10.20 8.66
C SER A 99 1.82 -10.19 10.14
N MET A 100 0.60 -9.82 10.50
CA MET A 100 0.12 -10.00 11.87
C MET A 100 -0.06 -11.49 12.19
N SER A 101 0.11 -11.84 13.47
CA SER A 101 -0.16 -13.18 13.96
C SER A 101 -1.64 -13.55 13.82
N ASP A 102 -1.92 -14.83 13.64
CA ASP A 102 -3.27 -15.40 13.59
C ASP A 102 -4.13 -15.09 14.83
N ASP A 103 -3.49 -14.67 15.94
CA ASP A 103 -4.16 -14.28 17.18
C ASP A 103 -4.94 -12.95 17.10
N VAL A 104 -4.78 -12.18 16.01
CA VAL A 104 -5.54 -10.95 15.79
C VAL A 104 -6.97 -11.30 15.40
N ARG A 105 -7.90 -11.12 16.35
CA ARG A 105 -9.34 -11.34 16.15
C ARG A 105 -9.98 -10.22 15.33
N GLY A 106 -9.63 -10.10 14.05
CA GLY A 106 -10.23 -9.15 13.13
C GLY A 106 -9.35 -8.78 11.95
N SER A 107 -9.87 -7.94 11.06
CA SER A 107 -9.12 -7.38 9.95
C SER A 107 -8.65 -5.96 10.27
N VAL A 108 -7.42 -5.63 9.85
CA VAL A 108 -6.94 -4.25 9.96
C VAL A 108 -7.89 -3.33 9.20
N CYS A 109 -8.45 -2.35 9.89
CA CYS A 109 -9.42 -1.41 9.33
C CYS A 109 -8.84 0.01 9.14
N GLY A 110 -7.67 0.27 9.73
CA GLY A 110 -6.98 1.56 9.60
C GLY A 110 -5.61 1.53 10.24
N SER A 111 -4.83 2.57 10.00
CA SER A 111 -3.51 2.73 10.60
C SER A 111 -3.06 4.17 10.70
N VAL A 112 -2.18 4.43 11.65
CA VAL A 112 -1.47 5.71 11.80
C VAL A 112 0.02 5.46 12.00
N MET A 113 0.86 6.29 11.39
CA MET A 113 2.31 6.27 11.59
C MET A 113 2.71 7.44 12.49
N ASN A 114 3.67 7.22 13.39
CA ASN A 114 4.22 8.30 14.20
C ASN A 114 5.07 9.25 13.35
N ARG A 115 5.32 10.45 13.87
CA ARG A 115 6.12 11.47 13.19
C ARG A 115 7.53 11.00 12.80
N ASP A 116 8.13 10.15 13.63
CA ASP A 116 9.52 9.70 13.45
C ASP A 116 9.64 8.47 12.52
N GLU A 117 8.53 7.98 11.96
CA GLU A 117 8.49 6.82 11.04
C GLU A 117 8.99 5.50 11.60
N THR A 118 9.08 5.40 12.92
CA THR A 118 9.59 4.21 13.61
C THR A 118 8.49 3.27 14.06
N LYS A 119 7.23 3.73 14.07
CA LYS A 119 6.09 2.98 14.61
C LYS A 119 4.84 3.21 13.79
N ILE A 120 4.17 2.11 13.47
CA ILE A 120 2.81 2.10 12.93
C ILE A 120 1.87 1.47 13.95
N ILE A 121 0.75 2.13 14.21
CA ILE A 121 -0.34 1.63 15.05
C ILE A 121 -1.48 1.23 14.13
N LEU A 122 -2.06 0.05 14.39
CA LEU A 122 -3.00 -0.62 13.51
C LEU A 122 -4.31 -0.78 14.27
N ALA A 123 -5.42 -0.35 13.65
CA ALA A 123 -6.75 -0.47 14.22
C ALA A 123 -7.38 -1.79 13.75
N VAL A 124 -7.88 -2.58 14.71
CA VAL A 124 -8.57 -3.84 14.49
C VAL A 124 -9.92 -3.76 15.23
N PRO A 125 -11.06 -4.07 14.58
CA PRO A 125 -12.39 -4.07 15.21
C PRO A 125 -12.54 -5.04 16.38
#